data_AF-A0A8H3HSF2-F1
#
_entry.id   AF-A0A8H3HSF2-F1
#
_cell.length_a   1.000
_cell.length_b   1.000
_cell.length_c   1.000
_cell.angle_alpha   90.00
_cell.angle_beta   90.00
_cell.angle_gamma   90.00
#
_symmetry.space_group_name_H-M   'P 1'
#
loop_
_entity.id
_entity.type
_entity.pdbx_description
1 polymer ?
#
loop_
_entity_poly.entity_id
_entity_poly.type
_entity_poly.pdbx_seq_one_letter_code
_entity_poly.pdbx_strand_id
1 'polypeptide(L)'
;NECPPEGHTSYVTSVAYSPDGKSVASGSWHGNVRMWDAHRSSLICEPLRGHSDMVRSVSYSPLGNLIASGSDDKTIRLWDTSTHQQSGILQGNDWFLSVAFSPNARFIASGSSGFPHYPAPFAVQLWDVRKRKAASNPFNGHTKKVWSVSFSPDSAPHASYISGPGWIIRIFIDYRGIFCAHVASGLEYMHGHNTVHGDLKAVNVLVSRDGIARISDFDSSILSEANSGLVFSVSSSNARPATMRWVAPELLSEQAETKNTNMYALGMTMLEIFTGSSPFPERKDVSVILAVLGGAVPTRPPQLGEEEKGNMMWHLMSLCWNRDATARPSSAQMVNALVFHICMV
;
A
#
# COMPACT_ATOMS: atom_id res chain seq x y z
N ASN A 1 -43.91 -18.03 -20.55
CA ASN A 1 -42.93 -17.57 -21.56
C ASN A 1 -42.40 -16.21 -21.15
N GLU A 2 -41.38 -16.19 -20.31
CA GLU A 2 -40.49 -15.03 -20.16
C GLU A 2 -39.07 -15.57 -20.35
N CYS A 3 -38.38 -15.09 -21.38
CA CYS A 3 -36.99 -15.45 -21.63
C CYS A 3 -36.12 -15.02 -20.43
N PRO A 4 -35.07 -15.77 -20.06
CA PRO A 4 -34.17 -15.35 -18.99
C PRO A 4 -33.44 -14.06 -19.38
N PRO A 5 -33.02 -13.23 -18.41
CA PRO A 5 -32.31 -11.98 -18.68
C PRO A 5 -31.06 -12.26 -19.52
N GLU A 6 -31.10 -11.85 -20.78
CA GLU A 6 -30.07 -12.15 -21.77
C GLU A 6 -28.72 -11.65 -21.26
N GLY A 7 -27.75 -12.56 -21.13
CA GLY A 7 -26.40 -12.24 -20.68
C GLY A 7 -25.57 -11.50 -21.73
N HIS A 8 -24.24 -11.58 -21.64
CA HIS A 8 -23.40 -11.06 -22.72
C HIS A 8 -23.67 -11.88 -23.99
N THR A 9 -23.89 -11.19 -25.11
CA THR A 9 -24.16 -11.80 -26.42
C THR A 9 -22.87 -12.25 -27.14
N SER A 10 -21.71 -12.06 -26.52
CA SER A 10 -20.39 -12.43 -27.03
C SER A 10 -19.43 -12.74 -25.89
N TYR A 11 -18.20 -13.15 -26.24
CA TYR A 11 -17.19 -13.59 -25.29
C TYR A 11 -17.01 -12.60 -24.15
N VAL A 12 -17.09 -13.14 -22.94
CA VAL A 12 -16.72 -12.45 -21.71
C VAL A 12 -15.22 -12.54 -21.59
N THR A 13 -14.58 -11.38 -21.50
CA THR A 13 -13.12 -11.26 -21.57
C THR A 13 -12.49 -11.08 -20.20
N SER A 14 -13.27 -10.55 -19.26
CA SER A 14 -12.82 -10.21 -17.91
C SER A 14 -14.01 -10.12 -16.97
N VAL A 15 -13.79 -10.51 -15.72
CA VAL A 15 -14.75 -10.43 -14.62
C VAL A 15 -14.05 -9.92 -13.37
N ALA A 16 -14.76 -9.17 -12.53
CA ALA A 16 -14.24 -8.65 -11.27
C ALA A 16 -15.34 -8.62 -10.20
N TYR A 17 -15.06 -9.14 -9.00
CA TYR A 17 -15.95 -9.01 -7.85
C TYR A 17 -15.87 -7.60 -7.25
N SER A 18 -16.98 -7.13 -6.68
CA SER A 18 -16.97 -5.98 -5.79
C SER A 18 -16.22 -6.32 -4.49
N PRO A 19 -15.61 -5.33 -3.81
CA PRO A 19 -14.87 -5.57 -2.58
C PRO A 19 -15.70 -6.20 -1.46
N ASP A 20 -17.01 -5.92 -1.43
CA ASP A 20 -17.96 -6.50 -0.49
C ASP A 20 -18.52 -7.88 -0.93
N GLY A 21 -18.13 -8.37 -2.10
CA GLY A 21 -18.55 -9.65 -2.66
C GLY A 21 -20.00 -9.71 -3.13
N LYS A 22 -20.76 -8.61 -3.08
CA LYS A 22 -22.19 -8.62 -3.41
C LYS A 22 -22.49 -8.51 -4.90
N SER A 23 -21.56 -7.97 -5.68
CA SER A 23 -21.74 -7.82 -7.12
C SER A 23 -20.53 -8.27 -7.92
N VAL A 24 -20.76 -8.58 -9.18
CA VAL A 24 -19.72 -8.92 -10.15
C VAL A 24 -19.86 -7.98 -11.34
N ALA A 25 -18.75 -7.40 -11.80
CA ALA A 25 -18.66 -6.71 -13.07
C ALA A 25 -18.05 -7.64 -14.13
N SER A 26 -18.47 -7.50 -15.38
CA SER A 26 -17.99 -8.32 -16.50
C SER A 26 -17.89 -7.50 -17.78
N GLY A 27 -16.79 -7.64 -18.51
CA GLY A 27 -16.56 -6.99 -19.80
C GLY A 27 -16.73 -7.96 -20.98
N SER A 28 -17.15 -7.43 -22.13
CA SER A 28 -17.42 -8.22 -23.34
C SER A 28 -16.68 -7.70 -24.57
N TRP A 29 -16.47 -8.60 -25.54
CA TRP A 29 -16.07 -8.27 -26.92
C TRP A 29 -16.94 -7.22 -27.62
N HIS A 30 -18.21 -7.08 -27.27
CA HIS A 30 -19.09 -6.06 -27.88
C HIS A 30 -19.05 -4.69 -27.18
N GLY A 31 -18.03 -4.41 -26.35
CA GLY A 31 -17.87 -3.08 -25.74
C GLY A 31 -18.77 -2.82 -24.53
N ASN A 32 -19.59 -3.79 -24.12
CA ASN A 32 -20.50 -3.63 -22.98
C ASN A 32 -19.86 -4.14 -21.68
N VAL A 33 -20.10 -3.41 -20.59
CA VAL A 33 -19.87 -3.90 -19.23
C VAL A 33 -21.21 -4.23 -18.59
N ARG A 34 -21.31 -5.35 -17.87
CA ARG A 34 -22.53 -5.73 -17.11
C ARG A 34 -22.20 -5.94 -15.65
N MET A 35 -23.17 -5.60 -14.80
CA MET A 35 -23.13 -5.82 -13.35
C MET A 35 -24.16 -6.88 -12.94
N TRP A 36 -23.73 -7.81 -12.09
CA TRP A 36 -24.51 -8.95 -11.63
C TRP A 36 -24.57 -8.98 -10.11
N ASP A 37 -25.71 -9.37 -9.56
CA ASP A 37 -25.85 -9.71 -8.15
C ASP A 37 -25.23 -11.10 -7.95
N ALA A 38 -24.19 -11.18 -7.11
CA ALA A 38 -23.42 -12.39 -6.90
C ALA A 38 -24.25 -13.51 -6.23
N HIS A 39 -25.27 -13.15 -5.45
CA HIS A 39 -26.07 -14.10 -4.67
C HIS A 39 -27.32 -14.54 -5.44
N ARG A 40 -27.93 -13.62 -6.19
CA ARG A 40 -29.16 -13.86 -6.95
C ARG A 40 -28.88 -14.30 -8.38
N SER A 41 -27.65 -14.17 -8.85
CA SER A 41 -27.25 -14.48 -10.23
C SER A 41 -28.10 -13.74 -11.27
N SER A 42 -28.51 -12.52 -10.95
CA SER A 42 -29.35 -11.65 -11.77
C SER A 42 -28.60 -10.38 -12.16
N LEU A 43 -29.00 -9.73 -13.25
CA LEU A 43 -28.47 -8.41 -13.62
C LEU A 43 -28.88 -7.39 -12.56
N ILE A 44 -27.94 -6.52 -12.17
CA ILE A 44 -28.22 -5.38 -11.28
C ILE A 44 -28.84 -4.23 -12.06
N CYS A 45 -28.39 -4.05 -13.30
CA CYS A 45 -28.80 -2.94 -14.16
C CYS A 45 -28.69 -3.29 -15.64
N GLU A 46 -29.16 -2.37 -16.48
CA GLU A 46 -28.90 -2.41 -17.92
C GLU A 46 -27.39 -2.41 -18.23
N PRO A 47 -26.97 -2.95 -19.39
CA PRO A 47 -25.58 -2.93 -19.79
C PRO A 47 -25.01 -1.50 -19.79
N LEU A 48 -23.85 -1.34 -19.16
CA LEU A 48 -23.08 -0.11 -19.18
C LEU A 48 -22.47 0.06 -20.58
N ARG A 49 -23.15 0.87 -21.39
CA ARG A 49 -22.78 1.15 -22.79
C ARG A 49 -21.90 2.37 -22.86
N GLY A 50 -20.84 2.29 -23.66
CA GLY A 50 -20.00 3.44 -23.94
C GLY A 50 -18.77 3.09 -24.77
N HIS A 51 -18.11 1.96 -24.50
CA HIS A 51 -16.97 1.56 -25.32
C HIS A 51 -17.41 1.26 -26.75
N SER A 52 -16.62 1.75 -27.71
CA SER A 52 -16.88 1.51 -29.14
C SER A 52 -16.20 0.25 -29.67
N ASP A 53 -15.44 -0.45 -28.82
CA ASP A 53 -14.70 -1.66 -29.17
C ASP A 53 -14.59 -2.59 -27.96
N MET A 54 -13.98 -3.78 -28.14
CA MET A 54 -13.80 -4.82 -27.13
C MET A 54 -13.36 -4.26 -25.78
N VAL A 55 -14.10 -4.59 -24.72
CA VAL A 55 -13.60 -4.46 -23.35
C VAL A 55 -12.68 -5.64 -23.09
N ARG A 56 -11.44 -5.38 -22.70
CA ARG A 56 -10.45 -6.44 -22.42
C ARG A 56 -10.31 -6.74 -20.94
N SER A 57 -10.53 -5.74 -20.10
CA SER A 57 -10.31 -5.85 -18.67
C SER A 57 -11.29 -4.99 -17.90
N VAL A 58 -11.83 -5.53 -16.82
CA VAL A 58 -12.62 -4.78 -15.83
C VAL A 58 -11.97 -4.91 -14.46
N SER A 59 -12.03 -3.85 -13.64
CA SER A 59 -11.54 -3.86 -12.26
C SER A 59 -12.47 -3.04 -11.39
N TYR A 60 -12.80 -3.57 -10.22
CA TYR A 60 -13.48 -2.81 -9.18
C TYR A 60 -12.50 -1.90 -8.43
N SER A 61 -12.96 -0.71 -8.06
CA SER A 61 -12.30 0.12 -7.05
C SER A 61 -12.37 -0.60 -5.70
N PRO A 62 -11.29 -0.61 -4.90
CA PRO A 62 -11.32 -1.19 -3.56
C PRO A 62 -12.27 -0.44 -2.61
N LEU A 63 -12.64 0.80 -2.92
CA LEU A 63 -13.70 1.53 -2.21
C LEU A 63 -15.12 1.11 -2.65
N GLY A 64 -15.24 0.23 -3.65
CA GLY A 64 -16.51 -0.28 -4.17
C GLY A 64 -17.34 0.72 -4.97
N ASN A 65 -16.92 1.99 -5.05
CA ASN A 65 -17.69 3.07 -5.64
C ASN A 65 -17.59 3.17 -7.17
N LEU A 66 -16.51 2.65 -7.76
CA LEU A 66 -16.23 2.74 -9.19
C LEU A 66 -15.86 1.38 -9.80
N ILE A 67 -16.19 1.19 -11.07
CA ILE A 67 -15.61 0.16 -11.95
C ILE A 67 -14.77 0.85 -13.00
N ALA A 68 -13.59 0.32 -13.30
CA ALA A 68 -12.77 0.71 -14.43
C ALA A 68 -12.82 -0.37 -15.50
N SER A 69 -12.97 0.03 -16.77
CA SER A 69 -12.91 -0.89 -17.91
C SER A 69 -11.93 -0.39 -18.96
N GLY A 70 -10.97 -1.23 -19.34
CA GLY A 70 -10.01 -0.95 -20.41
C GLY A 70 -10.42 -1.62 -21.72
N SER A 71 -10.27 -0.90 -22.83
CA SER A 71 -10.77 -1.32 -24.16
C SER A 71 -9.78 -1.04 -25.30
N ASP A 72 -10.02 -1.72 -26.42
CA ASP A 72 -9.38 -1.46 -27.71
C ASP A 72 -9.82 -0.13 -28.34
N ASP A 73 -10.86 0.52 -27.81
CA ASP A 73 -11.24 1.88 -28.19
C ASP A 73 -10.26 2.96 -27.68
N LYS A 74 -9.16 2.54 -27.06
CA LYS A 74 -8.09 3.39 -26.51
C LYS A 74 -8.55 4.24 -25.33
N THR A 75 -9.60 3.81 -24.63
CA THR A 75 -10.08 4.45 -23.42
C THR A 75 -10.14 3.50 -22.24
N ILE A 76 -9.94 4.06 -21.05
CA ILE A 76 -10.38 3.46 -19.80
C ILE A 76 -11.62 4.23 -19.35
N ARG A 77 -12.76 3.56 -19.23
CA ARG A 77 -13.99 4.17 -18.74
C ARG A 77 -14.18 3.87 -17.26
N LEU A 78 -14.71 4.86 -16.56
CA LEU A 78 -15.04 4.78 -15.15
C LEU A 78 -16.55 4.81 -14.99
N TRP A 79 -17.09 3.83 -14.31
CA TRP A 79 -18.52 3.66 -14.08
C TRP A 79 -18.82 3.82 -12.61
N ASP A 80 -19.79 4.66 -12.30
CA ASP A 80 -20.30 4.79 -10.94
C ASP A 80 -21.21 3.61 -10.63
N THR A 81 -20.91 2.92 -9.53
CA THR A 81 -21.60 1.69 -9.13
C THR A 81 -22.95 1.94 -8.47
N SER A 82 -23.22 3.17 -8.03
CA SER A 82 -24.50 3.56 -7.42
C SER A 82 -25.48 4.08 -8.45
N THR A 83 -25.01 4.87 -9.43
CA THR A 83 -25.85 5.44 -10.48
C THR A 83 -25.90 4.58 -11.74
N HIS A 84 -24.96 3.63 -11.88
CA HIS A 84 -24.77 2.82 -13.08
C HIS A 84 -24.53 3.65 -14.35
N GLN A 85 -23.93 4.83 -14.18
CA GLN A 85 -23.59 5.74 -15.27
C GLN A 85 -22.08 5.93 -15.39
N GLN A 86 -21.65 6.37 -16.57
CA GLN A 86 -20.25 6.72 -16.79
C GLN A 86 -19.88 7.98 -15.98
N SER A 87 -18.93 7.84 -15.07
CA SER A 87 -18.37 8.90 -14.22
C SER A 87 -17.16 9.60 -14.86
N GLY A 88 -16.50 8.97 -15.85
CA GLY A 88 -15.37 9.59 -16.53
C GLY A 88 -14.70 8.70 -17.58
N ILE A 89 -13.78 9.31 -18.32
CA ILE A 89 -12.97 8.68 -19.35
C ILE A 89 -11.50 9.07 -19.12
N LEU A 90 -10.60 8.09 -19.23
CA LEU A 90 -9.17 8.30 -19.36
C LEU A 90 -8.77 7.89 -20.78
N GLN A 91 -8.24 8.82 -21.55
CA GLN A 91 -7.91 8.59 -22.95
C GLN A 91 -6.40 8.33 -23.10
N GLY A 92 -6.07 7.24 -23.78
CA GLY A 92 -4.71 6.89 -24.16
C GLY A 92 -4.53 6.93 -25.68
N ASN A 93 -3.29 6.69 -26.10
CA ASN A 93 -2.93 6.63 -27.52
C ASN A 93 -2.92 5.18 -28.07
N ASP A 94 -3.26 4.18 -27.25
CA ASP A 94 -3.10 2.77 -27.54
C ASP A 94 -4.19 1.92 -26.87
N TRP A 95 -4.30 0.65 -27.26
CA TRP A 95 -5.26 -0.30 -26.70
C TRP A 95 -4.93 -0.64 -25.25
N PHE A 96 -5.95 -0.71 -24.41
CA PHE A 96 -5.81 -1.10 -23.02
C PHE A 96 -6.18 -2.57 -22.83
N LEU A 97 -5.15 -3.41 -22.64
CA LEU A 97 -5.32 -4.85 -22.49
C LEU A 97 -5.70 -5.25 -21.06
N SER A 98 -5.20 -4.51 -20.08
CA SER A 98 -5.39 -4.80 -18.66
C SER A 98 -5.50 -3.52 -17.87
N VAL A 99 -6.37 -3.52 -16.85
CA VAL A 99 -6.52 -2.42 -15.89
C VAL A 99 -6.60 -2.97 -14.48
N ALA A 100 -6.02 -2.25 -13.52
CA ALA A 100 -6.13 -2.56 -12.10
C ALA A 100 -6.24 -1.26 -11.29
N PHE A 101 -7.03 -1.26 -10.23
CA PHE A 101 -7.02 -0.18 -9.24
C PHE A 101 -5.92 -0.38 -8.21
N SER A 102 -5.28 0.71 -7.77
CA SER A 102 -4.43 0.69 -6.58
C SER A 102 -5.29 0.41 -5.34
N PRO A 103 -4.75 -0.26 -4.29
CA PRO A 103 -5.48 -0.56 -3.06
C PRO A 103 -6.07 0.68 -2.36
N ASN A 104 -5.46 1.86 -2.55
CA ASN A 104 -5.98 3.13 -2.03
C ASN A 104 -7.00 3.83 -2.96
N ALA A 105 -7.40 3.20 -4.07
CA ALA A 105 -8.29 3.73 -5.12
C ALA A 105 -7.87 5.05 -5.78
N ARG A 106 -6.66 5.56 -5.52
CA ARG A 106 -6.17 6.82 -6.08
C ARG A 106 -5.73 6.68 -7.53
N PHE A 107 -5.19 5.52 -7.88
CA PHE A 107 -4.58 5.28 -9.17
C PHE A 107 -5.20 4.09 -9.88
N ILE A 108 -5.16 4.15 -11.21
CA ILE A 108 -5.36 2.99 -12.07
C ILE A 108 -4.06 2.72 -12.80
N ALA A 109 -3.66 1.47 -12.82
CA ALA A 109 -2.63 0.99 -13.74
C ALA A 109 -3.29 0.45 -15.00
N SER A 110 -2.65 0.67 -16.15
CA SER A 110 -3.07 0.06 -17.40
C SER A 110 -1.90 -0.53 -18.17
N GLY A 111 -2.09 -1.69 -18.78
CA GLY A 111 -1.16 -2.31 -19.73
C GLY A 111 -1.56 -2.06 -21.18
N SER A 112 -0.62 -1.61 -22.01
CA SER A 112 -0.84 -1.36 -23.44
C SER A 112 -0.32 -2.47 -24.37
N SER A 113 -0.86 -2.50 -25.59
CA SER A 113 -0.60 -3.56 -26.57
C SER A 113 0.38 -3.17 -27.68
N GLY A 114 0.72 -1.90 -27.87
CA GLY A 114 1.36 -1.43 -29.11
C GLY A 114 0.45 -1.66 -30.32
N PHE A 115 0.40 -0.70 -31.24
CA PHE A 115 -0.32 -0.90 -32.50
C PHE A 115 0.53 -1.77 -33.45
N PRO A 116 -0.04 -2.72 -34.22
CA PRO A 116 0.72 -3.48 -35.22
C PRO A 116 1.40 -2.64 -36.30
N HIS A 117 1.00 -1.36 -36.45
CA HIS A 117 1.49 -0.45 -37.48
C HIS A 117 2.08 0.86 -36.94
N TYR A 118 2.18 1.02 -35.61
CA TYR A 118 2.86 2.16 -34.98
C TYR A 118 3.74 1.66 -33.84
N PRO A 119 4.98 2.17 -33.70
CA PRO A 119 5.83 1.86 -32.56
C PRO A 119 5.34 2.63 -31.31
N ALA A 120 4.10 2.38 -30.90
CA ALA A 120 3.67 2.77 -29.56
C ALA A 120 4.40 1.84 -28.57
N PRO A 121 5.14 2.38 -27.58
CA PRO A 121 5.88 1.54 -26.65
C PRO A 121 4.88 0.68 -25.89
N PHE A 122 5.14 -0.63 -25.84
CA PHE A 122 4.45 -1.51 -24.92
C PHE A 122 4.78 -1.01 -23.51
N ALA A 123 3.78 -0.44 -22.84
CA ALA A 123 4.02 0.33 -21.64
C ALA A 123 2.95 0.06 -20.61
N VAL A 124 3.36 0.24 -19.36
CA VAL A 124 2.42 0.42 -18.26
C VAL A 124 2.23 1.92 -18.06
N GLN A 125 1.01 2.36 -17.82
CA GLN A 125 0.70 3.75 -17.50
C GLN A 125 -0.08 3.82 -16.18
N LEU A 126 0.29 4.77 -15.32
CA LEU A 126 -0.49 5.12 -14.13
C LEU A 126 -1.37 6.33 -14.42
N TRP A 127 -2.62 6.26 -13.96
CA TRP A 127 -3.64 7.28 -14.14
C TRP A 127 -4.13 7.74 -12.77
N ASP A 128 -4.17 9.05 -12.54
CA ASP A 128 -4.81 9.62 -11.37
C ASP A 128 -6.33 9.64 -11.59
N VAL A 129 -7.04 8.89 -10.75
CA VAL A 129 -8.49 8.73 -10.87
C VAL A 129 -9.18 10.07 -10.70
N ARG A 130 -8.77 10.92 -9.75
CA ARG A 130 -9.45 12.19 -9.49
C ARG A 130 -9.14 13.23 -10.56
N LYS A 131 -7.87 13.35 -10.97
CA LYS A 131 -7.43 14.33 -11.98
C LYS A 131 -7.79 13.93 -13.41
N ARG A 132 -8.18 12.67 -13.63
CA ARG A 132 -8.53 12.10 -14.94
C ARG A 132 -7.41 12.23 -15.98
N LYS A 133 -6.16 12.09 -15.54
CA LYS A 133 -4.96 12.25 -16.37
C LYS A 133 -3.88 11.25 -15.98
N ALA A 134 -2.89 11.08 -16.87
CA ALA A 134 -1.68 10.34 -16.56
C ALA A 134 -1.00 10.92 -15.29
N ALA A 135 -0.71 10.06 -14.33
CA ALA A 135 -0.05 10.41 -13.07
C ALA A 135 1.47 10.39 -13.18
N SER A 136 2.00 9.61 -14.13
CA SER A 136 3.44 9.43 -14.35
C SER A 136 3.76 9.42 -15.84
N ASN A 137 5.04 9.43 -16.19
CA ASN A 137 5.46 8.96 -17.51
C ASN A 137 5.15 7.46 -17.67
N PRO A 138 4.94 6.96 -18.90
CA PRO A 138 4.77 5.54 -19.14
C PRO A 138 6.02 4.76 -18.71
N PHE A 139 5.81 3.63 -18.06
CA PHE A 139 6.86 2.65 -17.77
C PHE A 139 7.19 1.90 -19.05
N ASN A 140 8.27 2.34 -19.69
CA ASN A 140 8.78 1.78 -20.94
C ASN A 140 9.79 0.65 -20.67
N GLY A 141 10.05 -0.18 -21.68
CA GLY A 141 11.01 -1.28 -21.61
C GLY A 141 10.42 -2.65 -21.93
N HIS A 142 9.09 -2.76 -22.08
CA HIS A 142 8.47 -3.98 -22.58
C HIS A 142 8.64 -4.08 -24.10
N THR A 143 8.99 -5.27 -24.57
CA THR A 143 9.16 -5.58 -26.01
C THR A 143 7.91 -6.23 -26.62
N LYS A 144 6.89 -6.50 -25.79
CA LYS A 144 5.63 -7.14 -26.16
C LYS A 144 4.47 -6.62 -25.32
N LYS A 145 3.26 -6.93 -25.78
CA LYS A 145 1.95 -6.64 -25.15
C LYS A 145 1.93 -6.89 -23.64
N VAL A 146 1.42 -5.91 -22.89
CA VAL A 146 1.20 -6.00 -21.45
C VAL A 146 -0.19 -6.58 -21.17
N TRP A 147 -0.28 -7.90 -21.08
CA TRP A 147 -1.56 -8.62 -20.93
C TRP A 147 -2.18 -8.56 -19.53
N SER A 148 -1.39 -8.25 -18.51
CA SER A 148 -1.86 -8.22 -17.14
C SER A 148 -1.12 -7.15 -16.37
N VAL A 149 -1.86 -6.34 -15.62
CA VAL A 149 -1.33 -5.44 -14.61
C VAL A 149 -1.99 -5.74 -13.26
N SER A 150 -1.24 -5.64 -12.17
CA SER A 150 -1.77 -5.77 -10.82
C SER A 150 -0.96 -4.90 -9.88
N PHE A 151 -1.58 -4.33 -8.87
CA PHE A 151 -0.83 -3.75 -7.76
C PHE A 151 -0.42 -4.84 -6.77
N SER A 152 0.75 -4.69 -6.15
CA SER A 152 1.12 -5.51 -5.00
C SER A 152 0.21 -5.17 -3.80
N PRO A 153 -0.43 -6.15 -3.17
CA PRO A 153 -1.14 -5.96 -1.89
C PRO A 153 -0.17 -5.85 -0.71
N ASP A 154 1.07 -6.35 -0.86
CA ASP A 154 1.99 -6.57 0.24
C ASP A 154 3.15 -5.56 0.23
N SER A 155 3.51 -5.08 1.41
CA SER A 155 4.71 -4.31 1.73
C SER A 155 6.00 -5.16 1.78
N ALA A 156 6.14 -6.21 0.96
CA ALA A 156 7.34 -7.06 0.92
C ALA A 156 8.26 -6.70 -0.28
N PRO A 157 9.60 -6.78 -0.15
CA PRO A 157 10.55 -6.18 -1.06
C PRO A 157 10.95 -7.17 -2.14
N HIS A 158 10.15 -7.36 -3.17
CA HIS A 158 10.64 -8.05 -4.37
C HIS A 158 9.99 -7.47 -5.61
N ALA A 159 10.65 -6.47 -6.21
CA ALA A 159 10.52 -6.26 -7.64
C ALA A 159 11.06 -7.51 -8.34
N SER A 160 10.17 -8.41 -8.74
CA SER A 160 10.54 -9.53 -9.61
C SER A 160 10.04 -9.22 -11.01
N TYR A 161 10.98 -8.89 -11.90
CA TYR A 161 10.79 -9.06 -13.33
C TYR A 161 10.80 -10.57 -13.58
N ILE A 162 9.64 -11.22 -13.57
CA ILE A 162 9.56 -12.63 -13.94
C ILE A 162 9.54 -12.68 -15.47
N SER A 163 10.73 -12.59 -16.09
CA SER A 163 10.92 -13.03 -17.47
C SER A 163 10.96 -14.57 -17.51
N GLY A 164 9.80 -15.17 -17.29
CA GLY A 164 9.51 -16.56 -17.64
C GLY A 164 8.43 -16.60 -18.72
N PRO A 165 8.12 -17.76 -19.31
CA PRO A 165 7.06 -17.92 -20.31
C PRO A 165 5.65 -17.86 -19.66
N GLY A 166 5.40 -16.84 -18.83
CA GLY A 166 4.19 -16.61 -18.05
C GLY A 166 3.94 -15.11 -17.92
N TRP A 167 2.85 -14.66 -18.56
CA TRP A 167 2.56 -13.29 -18.98
C TRP A 167 1.91 -12.41 -17.89
N ILE A 168 2.59 -12.17 -16.76
CA ILE A 168 2.02 -11.37 -15.65
C ILE A 168 2.97 -10.23 -15.26
N ILE A 169 2.53 -8.98 -15.39
CA ILE A 169 3.26 -7.80 -14.89
C ILE A 169 2.61 -7.34 -13.59
N ARG A 170 3.38 -7.41 -12.49
CA ARG A 170 3.01 -6.84 -11.20
C ARG A 170 3.65 -5.46 -11.08
N ILE A 171 2.81 -4.45 -10.89
CA ILE A 171 3.20 -3.07 -10.63
C ILE A 171 3.33 -2.93 -9.12
N PHE A 172 4.56 -2.70 -8.68
CA PHE A 172 4.87 -2.48 -7.28
C PHE A 172 4.74 -0.98 -7.02
N ILE A 173 3.64 -0.57 -6.38
CA ILE A 173 3.65 0.69 -5.63
C ILE A 173 4.19 0.34 -4.26
N ASP A 174 5.31 0.94 -3.88
CA ASP A 174 5.88 0.80 -2.54
C ASP A 174 5.00 1.54 -1.51
N TYR A 175 4.07 0.81 -0.89
CA TYR A 175 3.17 1.27 0.17
C TYR A 175 3.85 1.40 1.53
N ARG A 176 5.13 1.02 1.68
CA ARG A 176 5.83 1.06 2.98
C ARG A 176 5.97 2.47 3.51
N GLY A 177 6.23 3.43 2.62
CA GLY A 177 6.22 4.85 2.99
C GLY A 177 4.87 5.30 3.54
N ILE A 178 3.77 4.82 2.96
CA ILE A 178 2.41 5.11 3.42
C ILE A 178 2.14 4.47 4.78
N PHE A 179 2.57 3.22 5.01
CA PHE A 179 2.47 2.60 6.33
C PHE A 179 3.28 3.35 7.39
N CYS A 180 4.50 3.78 7.07
CA CYS A 180 5.29 4.62 7.96
C CYS A 180 4.57 5.93 8.29
N ALA A 181 3.91 6.57 7.31
CA ALA A 181 3.13 7.78 7.55
C ALA A 181 1.89 7.53 8.43
N HIS A 182 1.18 6.42 8.23
CA HIS A 182 0.07 6.03 9.09
C HIS A 182 0.50 5.83 10.55
N VAL A 183 1.61 5.09 10.76
CA VAL A 183 2.19 4.89 12.10
C VAL A 183 2.63 6.24 12.69
N ALA A 184 3.36 7.06 11.95
CA ALA A 184 3.77 8.38 12.42
C ALA A 184 2.57 9.27 12.78
N SER A 185 1.46 9.19 12.02
CA SER A 185 0.23 9.96 12.27
C SER A 185 -0.49 9.48 13.54
N GLY A 186 -0.55 8.16 13.77
CA GLY A 186 -1.06 7.60 15.01
C GLY A 186 -0.24 8.05 16.23
N LEU A 187 1.09 8.06 16.08
CA LEU A 187 1.98 8.50 17.14
C LEU A 187 1.88 10.02 17.40
N GLU A 188 1.72 10.82 16.35
CA GLU A 188 1.44 12.26 16.47
C GLU A 188 0.17 12.53 17.26
N TYR A 189 -0.90 11.80 16.97
CA TYR A 189 -2.15 11.90 17.71
C TYR A 189 -1.94 11.62 19.21
N MET A 190 -1.24 10.53 19.55
CA MET A 190 -0.92 10.21 20.95
C MET A 190 -0.09 11.30 21.62
N HIS A 191 0.97 11.75 20.96
CA HIS A 191 1.84 12.81 21.49
C HIS A 191 1.11 14.14 21.67
N GLY A 192 0.12 14.45 20.82
CA GLY A 192 -0.76 15.62 20.95
C GLY A 192 -1.67 15.55 22.18
N HIS A 193 -1.99 14.35 22.66
CA HIS A 193 -2.77 14.10 23.88
C HIS A 193 -1.88 13.80 25.10
N ASN A 194 -0.58 14.10 25.03
CA ASN A 194 0.42 13.83 26.08
C ASN A 194 0.54 12.35 26.49
N THR A 195 0.15 11.43 25.62
CA THR A 195 0.32 9.98 25.83
C THR A 195 1.61 9.50 25.16
N VAL A 196 2.31 8.58 25.83
CA VAL A 196 3.46 7.85 25.26
C VAL A 196 3.07 6.39 25.03
N HIS A 197 3.63 5.79 23.98
CA HIS A 197 3.31 4.42 23.59
C HIS A 197 4.06 3.35 24.42
N GLY A 198 5.35 3.53 24.66
CA GLY A 198 6.17 2.64 25.48
C GLY A 198 6.66 1.36 24.77
N ASP A 199 5.84 0.74 23.91
CA ASP A 199 6.21 -0.50 23.19
C ASP A 199 5.96 -0.43 21.67
N LEU A 200 6.48 0.59 20.98
CA LEU A 200 6.23 0.76 19.54
C LEU A 200 7.13 -0.16 18.69
N LYS A 201 6.51 -1.05 17.92
CA LYS A 201 7.16 -2.04 17.02
C LYS A 201 6.20 -2.49 15.91
N ALA A 202 6.69 -3.10 14.83
CA ALA A 202 5.80 -3.40 13.69
C ALA A 202 4.71 -4.44 14.02
N VAL A 203 4.93 -5.33 14.99
CA VAL A 203 3.89 -6.27 15.46
C VAL A 203 2.72 -5.57 16.18
N ASN A 204 2.96 -4.40 16.76
CA ASN A 204 1.93 -3.56 17.38
C ASN A 204 1.33 -2.57 16.36
N VAL A 205 1.47 -2.86 15.07
CA VAL A 205 0.86 -2.12 13.96
C VAL A 205 -0.10 -3.05 13.23
N LEU A 206 -1.39 -2.78 13.37
CA LEU A 206 -2.46 -3.55 12.75
C LEU A 206 -2.88 -2.90 11.43
N VAL A 207 -2.95 -3.68 10.36
CA VAL A 207 -3.42 -3.20 9.05
C VAL A 207 -4.86 -3.67 8.84
N SER A 208 -5.79 -2.73 8.67
CA SER A 208 -7.18 -3.05 8.36
C SER A 208 -7.38 -3.42 6.88
N ARG A 209 -8.54 -4.01 6.55
CA ARG A 209 -8.86 -4.48 5.19
C ARG A 209 -8.87 -3.38 4.12
N ASP A 210 -9.01 -2.13 4.55
CA ASP A 210 -8.92 -0.92 3.72
C ASP A 210 -7.47 -0.43 3.49
N GLY A 211 -6.47 -1.15 4.02
CA GLY A 211 -5.04 -0.82 3.87
C GLY A 211 -4.56 0.29 4.81
N ILE A 212 -5.33 0.65 5.85
CA ILE A 212 -4.92 1.63 6.86
C ILE A 212 -4.16 0.90 7.98
N ALA A 213 -2.96 1.38 8.31
CA ALA A 213 -2.18 0.89 9.43
C ALA A 213 -2.55 1.69 10.69
N ARG A 214 -2.79 1.02 11.81
CA ARG A 214 -3.14 1.62 13.10
C ARG A 214 -2.23 1.04 14.18
N ILE A 215 -1.82 1.87 15.13
CA ILE A 215 -1.01 1.43 16.27
C ILE A 215 -1.93 0.77 17.33
N SER A 216 -1.48 -0.32 17.96
CA SER A 216 -2.15 -1.06 19.03
C SER A 216 -1.27 -1.24 20.26
N ASP A 217 -1.80 -1.85 21.33
CA ASP A 217 -1.06 -2.29 22.52
C ASP A 217 -0.38 -1.16 23.33
N PHE A 218 -0.89 0.06 23.21
CA PHE A 218 -0.51 1.22 24.01
C PHE A 218 -1.08 1.20 25.45
N ASP A 219 -1.91 0.20 25.80
CA ASP A 219 -2.50 0.04 27.16
C ASP A 219 -1.45 -0.28 28.24
N SER A 220 -0.24 -0.71 27.85
CA SER A 220 0.84 -0.97 28.81
C SER A 220 1.34 0.30 29.51
N SER A 221 1.19 1.49 28.90
CA SER A 221 1.58 2.77 29.53
C SER A 221 0.53 3.26 30.54
N ILE A 222 -0.75 2.95 30.32
CA ILE A 222 -1.88 3.34 31.19
C ILE A 222 -1.89 2.53 32.50
N LEU A 223 -1.36 1.30 32.50
CA LEU A 223 -1.27 0.46 33.69
C LEU A 223 -0.11 0.81 34.63
N SER A 224 0.87 1.63 34.20
CA SER A 224 2.00 2.02 35.05
C SER A 224 1.63 3.03 36.14
N GLU A 225 0.54 3.78 35.96
CA GLU A 225 0.00 4.70 36.98
C GLU A 225 -0.82 3.96 38.06
N ALA A 226 -1.18 2.69 37.82
CA ALA A 226 -1.94 1.87 38.75
C ALA A 226 -1.03 0.87 39.50
N ASN A 227 -0.65 1.28 40.72
CA ASN A 227 -0.12 0.45 41.81
C ASN A 227 1.30 -0.10 41.71
N SER A 228 2.17 0.55 42.50
CA SER A 228 3.01 -0.08 43.52
C SER A 228 2.84 -1.61 43.65
N GLY A 229 3.86 -2.31 43.17
CA GLY A 229 4.14 -3.69 43.53
C GLY A 229 3.37 -4.70 42.70
N LEU A 230 3.92 -5.11 41.56
CA LEU A 230 3.90 -6.51 41.14
C LEU A 230 5.06 -6.78 40.16
N VAL A 231 5.70 -7.92 40.45
CA VAL A 231 6.96 -8.43 39.93
C VAL A 231 6.83 -8.91 38.48
N PHE A 232 7.94 -8.86 37.75
CA PHE A 232 8.13 -9.48 36.44
C PHE A 232 7.53 -10.90 36.35
N SER A 233 6.56 -11.08 35.47
CA SER A 233 6.19 -12.40 34.95
C SER A 233 7.11 -12.74 33.78
N VAL A 234 8.12 -13.56 34.04
CA VAL A 234 8.77 -14.33 32.97
C VAL A 234 7.78 -15.40 32.51
N SER A 235 7.66 -15.50 31.18
CA SER A 235 7.06 -16.56 30.34
C SER A 235 5.52 -16.62 30.19
N SER A 236 5.04 -16.10 29.05
CA SER A 236 4.16 -16.89 28.18
C SER A 236 4.95 -17.31 26.93
N SER A 237 5.01 -18.62 26.74
CA SER A 237 5.87 -19.36 25.82
C SER A 237 5.37 -19.32 24.38
N ASN A 238 5.59 -18.19 23.70
CA ASN A 238 5.75 -18.06 22.23
C ASN A 238 6.20 -16.65 21.77
N ALA A 239 6.45 -15.72 22.69
CA ALA A 239 7.09 -14.45 22.34
C ALA A 239 8.60 -14.68 22.12
N ARG A 240 9.07 -14.54 20.87
CA ARG A 240 10.50 -14.41 20.57
C ARG A 240 11.11 -13.28 21.42
N PRO A 241 12.42 -13.32 21.76
CA PRO A 241 13.08 -12.36 22.65
C PRO A 241 13.22 -10.96 21.98
N ALA A 242 12.12 -10.24 21.82
CA ALA A 242 11.95 -9.22 20.77
C ALA A 242 11.53 -7.82 21.27
N THR A 243 11.78 -7.43 22.52
CA THR A 243 11.43 -6.04 22.95
C THR A 243 12.65 -5.13 23.10
N MET A 244 13.85 -5.67 23.31
CA MET A 244 15.05 -4.87 23.59
C MET A 244 15.61 -4.08 22.39
N ARG A 245 15.28 -4.46 21.15
CA ARG A 245 15.85 -3.87 19.93
C ARG A 245 15.25 -2.50 19.54
N TRP A 246 14.07 -2.18 20.07
CA TRP A 246 13.37 -0.91 19.82
C TRP A 246 13.57 0.13 20.93
N VAL A 247 14.27 -0.26 22.01
CA VAL A 247 14.48 0.56 23.20
C VAL A 247 15.55 1.63 22.93
N ALA A 248 15.22 2.87 23.25
CA ALA A 248 16.15 3.99 23.14
C ALA A 248 17.26 3.91 24.22
N PRO A 249 18.49 4.37 23.94
CA PRO A 249 19.60 4.30 24.88
C PRO A 249 19.28 4.93 26.25
N GLU A 250 18.60 6.06 26.26
CA GLU A 250 18.26 6.80 27.48
C GLU A 250 17.20 6.10 28.34
N LEU A 251 16.32 5.29 27.73
CA LEU A 251 15.34 4.51 28.49
C LEU A 251 16.03 3.41 29.33
N LEU A 252 17.17 2.91 28.86
CA LEU A 252 17.99 1.95 29.61
C LEU A 252 18.70 2.58 30.83
N SER A 253 18.99 3.89 30.77
CA SER A 253 19.68 4.61 31.84
C SER A 253 18.73 5.31 32.82
N GLU A 254 17.68 5.96 32.32
CA GLU A 254 16.80 6.84 33.09
C GLU A 254 15.43 6.22 33.41
N GLN A 255 15.09 5.08 32.79
CA GLN A 255 13.83 4.33 33.00
C GLN A 255 12.53 5.14 32.81
N ALA A 256 12.60 6.30 32.14
CA ALA A 256 11.45 7.14 31.85
C ALA A 256 11.09 7.09 30.37
N GLU A 257 9.87 6.66 30.06
CA GLU A 257 9.34 6.72 28.70
C GLU A 257 8.99 8.16 28.34
N THR A 258 9.46 8.63 27.18
CA THR A 258 9.21 9.99 26.71
C THR A 258 8.75 9.98 25.25
N LYS A 259 8.28 11.13 24.76
CA LYS A 259 7.98 11.29 23.34
C LYS A 259 9.21 10.99 22.47
N ASN A 260 10.42 11.30 22.97
CA ASN A 260 11.67 11.07 22.25
C ASN A 260 12.06 9.59 22.19
N THR A 261 11.77 8.80 23.25
CA THR A 261 11.98 7.35 23.22
C THR A 261 11.05 6.68 22.20
N ASN A 262 9.81 7.16 22.06
CA ASN A 262 8.90 6.70 21.00
C ASN A 262 9.41 7.05 19.59
N MET A 263 10.02 8.22 19.41
CA MET A 263 10.60 8.59 18.10
C MET A 263 11.75 7.67 17.70
N TYR A 264 12.58 7.23 18.65
CA TYR A 264 13.59 6.21 18.40
C TYR A 264 12.98 4.87 17.97
N ALA A 265 11.98 4.41 18.73
CA ALA A 265 11.24 3.20 18.43
C ALA A 265 10.51 3.27 17.08
N LEU A 266 10.02 4.46 16.69
CA LEU A 266 9.42 4.71 15.37
C LEU A 266 10.45 4.47 14.26
N GLY A 267 11.67 4.98 14.39
CA GLY A 267 12.73 4.72 13.40
C GLY A 267 13.02 3.22 13.25
N MET A 268 13.13 2.50 14.37
CA MET A 268 13.32 1.04 14.38
C MET A 268 12.13 0.28 13.75
N THR A 269 10.91 0.74 14.01
CA THR A 269 9.68 0.19 13.43
C THR A 269 9.62 0.42 11.92
N MET A 270 9.98 1.63 11.46
CA MET A 270 10.05 1.93 10.03
C MET A 270 11.09 1.04 9.35
N LEU A 271 12.26 0.83 9.96
CA LEU A 271 13.28 -0.08 9.45
C LEU A 271 12.75 -1.52 9.31
N GLU A 272 12.03 -2.01 10.31
CA GLU A 272 11.39 -3.33 10.29
C GLU A 272 10.34 -3.43 9.18
N ILE A 273 9.50 -2.40 8.98
CA ILE A 273 8.52 -2.34 7.88
C ILE A 273 9.21 -2.46 6.51
N PHE A 274 10.38 -1.82 6.34
CA PHE A 274 11.11 -1.86 5.07
C PHE A 274 11.89 -3.16 4.84
N THR A 275 12.38 -3.80 5.90
CA THR A 275 13.24 -5.00 5.79
C THR A 275 12.47 -6.30 6.00
N GLY A 276 11.30 -6.25 6.63
CA GLY A 276 10.59 -7.43 7.14
C GLY A 276 11.35 -8.19 8.23
N SER A 277 12.42 -7.59 8.77
CA SER A 277 13.34 -8.22 9.73
C SER A 277 13.50 -7.32 10.95
N SER A 278 13.71 -7.93 12.12
CA SER A 278 13.98 -7.19 13.35
C SER A 278 15.28 -6.38 13.23
N PRO A 279 15.37 -5.17 13.83
CA PRO A 279 16.60 -4.39 13.87
C PRO A 279 17.78 -5.19 14.43
N PHE A 280 18.98 -4.99 13.89
CA PHE A 280 20.19 -5.75 14.26
C PHE A 280 20.00 -7.30 14.17
N PRO A 281 19.61 -7.84 13.01
CA PRO A 281 19.30 -9.27 12.88
C PRO A 281 20.51 -10.19 13.18
N GLU A 282 21.73 -9.68 12.94
CA GLU A 282 22.99 -10.41 13.17
C GLU A 282 23.43 -10.48 14.65
N ARG A 283 22.73 -9.79 15.56
CA ARG A 283 23.14 -9.66 16.97
C ARG A 283 22.13 -10.30 17.93
N LYS A 284 22.66 -10.96 18.96
CA LYS A 284 21.89 -11.41 20.13
C LYS A 284 21.47 -10.20 20.99
N ASP A 285 20.35 -10.30 21.70
CA ASP A 285 19.72 -9.18 22.42
C ASP A 285 20.65 -8.41 23.35
N VAL A 286 21.40 -9.11 24.20
CA VAL A 286 22.35 -8.48 25.14
C VAL A 286 23.44 -7.72 24.40
N SER A 287 23.88 -8.24 23.24
CA SER A 287 24.88 -7.58 22.39
C SER A 287 24.30 -6.38 21.63
N VAL A 288 22.99 -6.33 21.40
CA VAL A 288 22.30 -5.16 20.83
C VAL A 288 22.30 -4.02 21.84
N ILE A 289 21.95 -4.29 23.09
CA ILE A 289 21.95 -3.27 24.16
C ILE A 289 23.32 -2.60 24.29
N LEU A 290 24.39 -3.40 24.40
CA LEU A 290 25.76 -2.87 24.50
C LEU A 290 26.16 -2.06 23.26
N ALA A 291 25.72 -2.48 22.07
CA ALA A 291 26.00 -1.76 20.83
C ALA A 291 25.28 -0.42 20.79
N VAL A 292 23.99 -0.40 21.15
CA VAL A 292 23.15 0.80 21.17
C VAL A 292 23.67 1.81 22.21
N LEU A 293 24.04 1.35 23.42
CA LEU A 293 24.71 2.18 24.42
C LEU A 293 26.07 2.72 23.94
N GLY A 294 26.79 1.91 23.14
CA GLY A 294 28.01 2.31 22.45
C GLY A 294 27.79 3.27 21.26
N GLY A 295 26.55 3.63 20.93
CA GLY A 295 26.20 4.54 19.84
C GLY A 295 26.08 3.87 18.46
N ALA A 296 25.99 2.54 18.40
CA ALA A 296 25.76 1.85 17.15
C ALA A 296 24.32 2.10 16.64
N VAL A 297 24.21 2.44 15.36
CA VAL A 297 22.94 2.55 14.64
C VAL A 297 22.79 1.41 13.63
N PRO A 298 21.56 1.09 13.19
CA PRO A 298 21.35 0.10 12.14
C PRO A 298 22.07 0.45 10.84
N THR A 299 22.37 -0.56 10.02
CA THR A 299 22.92 -0.37 8.68
C THR A 299 21.82 -0.10 7.66
N ARG A 300 22.13 0.66 6.62
CA ARG A 300 21.16 0.96 5.55
C ARG A 300 20.77 -0.32 4.81
N PRO A 301 19.48 -0.68 4.75
CA PRO A 301 19.05 -1.85 4.02
C PRO A 301 19.09 -1.61 2.50
N PRO A 302 19.53 -2.59 1.70
CA PRO A 302 19.54 -2.48 0.24
C PRO A 302 18.12 -2.29 -0.35
N GLN A 303 17.08 -2.73 0.36
CA GLN A 303 15.67 -2.62 -0.05
C GLN A 303 15.17 -1.18 -0.17
N LEU A 304 15.86 -0.19 0.40
CA LEU A 304 15.51 1.23 0.24
C LEU A 304 15.87 1.75 -1.16
N GLY A 305 16.80 1.10 -1.87
CA GLY A 305 17.37 1.62 -3.11
C GLY A 305 18.19 2.90 -2.90
N GLU A 306 18.92 3.35 -3.92
CA GLU A 306 19.70 4.61 -3.89
C GLU A 306 18.96 5.81 -4.49
N GLU A 307 17.71 5.60 -4.89
CA GLU A 307 16.84 6.64 -5.43
C GLU A 307 16.49 7.70 -4.37
N GLU A 308 16.04 8.87 -4.81
CA GLU A 308 15.71 10.02 -3.95
C GLU A 308 14.78 9.64 -2.79
N LYS A 309 13.73 8.85 -3.06
CA LYS A 309 12.79 8.36 -2.05
C LYS A 309 13.48 7.46 -1.01
N GLY A 310 14.37 6.58 -1.45
CA GLY A 310 15.15 5.69 -0.58
C GLY A 310 16.12 6.46 0.32
N ASN A 311 16.82 7.44 -0.26
CA ASN A 311 17.73 8.33 0.48
C ASN A 311 17.00 9.16 1.54
N MET A 312 15.85 9.74 1.17
CA MET A 312 15.02 10.53 2.09
C MET A 312 14.48 9.68 3.23
N MET A 313 13.95 8.49 2.92
CA MET A 313 13.43 7.59 3.94
C MET A 313 14.54 7.14 4.91
N TRP A 314 15.72 6.80 4.40
CA TRP A 314 16.89 6.50 5.23
C TRP A 314 17.30 7.69 6.12
N HIS A 315 17.29 8.90 5.56
CA HIS A 315 17.59 10.12 6.30
C HIS A 315 16.61 10.34 7.46
N LEU A 316 15.30 10.22 7.22
CA LEU A 316 14.27 10.34 8.26
C LEU A 316 14.45 9.31 9.37
N MET A 317 14.69 8.04 9.04
CA MET A 317 14.97 7.01 10.05
C MET A 317 16.23 7.35 10.86
N SER A 318 17.27 7.87 10.21
CA SER A 318 18.53 8.23 10.87
C SER A 318 18.37 9.38 11.87
N LEU A 319 17.48 10.34 11.58
CA LEU A 319 17.15 11.43 12.52
C LEU A 319 16.50 10.90 13.81
N CYS A 320 15.68 9.85 13.73
CA CYS A 320 15.10 9.19 14.90
C CYS A 320 16.15 8.54 15.82
N TRP A 321 17.29 8.14 15.28
CA TRP A 321 18.35 7.47 16.03
C TRP A 321 19.45 8.41 16.52
N ASN A 322 19.18 9.73 16.55
CA ASN A 322 20.11 10.68 17.14
C ASN A 322 20.38 10.33 18.61
N ARG A 323 21.66 10.38 19.00
CA ARG A 323 22.11 10.10 20.36
C ARG A 323 21.60 11.15 21.34
N ASP A 324 21.50 12.40 20.91
CA ASP A 324 20.80 13.43 21.66
C ASP A 324 19.29 13.28 21.42
N ALA A 325 18.57 12.87 22.47
CA ALA A 325 17.13 12.66 22.43
C ALA A 325 16.37 13.94 22.05
N THR A 326 16.89 15.12 22.40
CA THR A 326 16.25 16.42 22.10
C THR A 326 16.45 16.86 20.65
N ALA A 327 17.46 16.32 19.96
CA ALA A 327 17.72 16.58 18.56
C ALA A 327 16.91 15.67 17.62
N ARG A 328 16.12 14.72 18.17
CA ARG A 328 15.21 13.88 17.39
C ARG A 328 14.01 14.71 16.91
N PRO A 329 13.46 14.42 15.73
CA PRO A 329 12.31 15.16 15.21
C PRO A 329 11.08 14.90 16.07
N SER A 330 10.18 15.88 16.16
CA SER A 330 8.86 15.63 16.73
C SER A 330 8.00 14.74 15.82
N SER A 331 6.98 14.10 16.38
CA SER A 331 6.04 13.29 15.61
C SER A 331 5.36 14.10 14.49
N ALA A 332 5.02 15.37 14.75
CA ALA A 332 4.43 16.26 13.74
C ALA A 332 5.41 16.60 12.61
N GLN A 333 6.69 16.85 12.93
CA GLN A 333 7.72 17.06 11.91
C GLN A 333 7.91 15.81 11.05
N MET A 334 7.89 14.63 11.66
CA MET A 334 7.99 13.35 10.97
C MET A 334 6.80 13.10 10.04
N VAL A 335 5.57 13.34 10.51
CA VAL A 335 4.35 13.22 9.68
C VAL A 335 4.40 14.17 8.49
N ASN A 336 4.71 15.44 8.72
CA ASN A 336 4.80 16.43 7.63
C ASN A 336 5.85 16.02 6.58
N ALA A 337 7.01 15.56 7.01
CA ALA A 337 8.04 15.07 6.10
C ALA A 337 7.57 13.86 5.30
N LEU A 338 6.95 12.86 5.94
CA LEU A 338 6.45 11.66 5.27
C LEU A 338 5.30 11.97 4.30
N VAL A 339 4.32 12.78 4.72
CA VAL A 339 3.14 13.13 3.91
C VAL A 339 3.52 13.99 2.70
N PHE A 340 4.42 14.97 2.87
CA PHE A 340 4.90 15.80 1.77
C PHE A 340 5.47 14.93 0.64
N HIS A 341 6.27 13.92 0.98
CA HIS A 341 6.91 13.06 -0.01
C HIS A 341 5.97 12.00 -0.59
N ILE A 342 4.94 11.56 0.16
CA ILE A 342 3.89 10.68 -0.38
C ILE A 342 2.98 11.44 -1.37
N CYS A 343 2.82 12.75 -1.20
CA CYS A 343 1.97 13.58 -2.07
C CYS A 343 2.66 14.07 -3.35
N MET A 344 4.00 14.15 -3.35
CA MET A 344 4.83 14.64 -4.46
C MET A 344 5.23 13.56 -5.49
N VAL A 345 4.96 12.28 -5.22
CA VAL A 345 5.23 11.13 -6.12
C VAL A 345 3.92 10.55 -6.64
#